data_AF-A0A3N5N4P9-F1
#
_entry.id   AF-A0A3N5N4P9-F1
#
_cell.length_a   1.000
_cell.length_b   1.000
_cell.length_c   1.000
_cell.angle_alpha   90.00
_cell.angle_beta   90.00
_cell.angle_gamma   90.00
#
_symmetry.space_group_name_H-M   'P 1'
#
loop_
_entity.id
_entity.type
_entity.pdbx_description
1 polymer ?
#
loop_
_entity_poly.entity_id
_entity_poly.type
_entity_poly.pdbx_seq_one_letter_code
_entity_poly.pdbx_strand_id
1 'polypeptide(L)' 'MTIEIVKSKIHRVTITEADLNYIGSITIDEDLMDAANLIEFEKVQVVN' A
#
# COMPACT_ATOMS: atom_id res chain seq x y z
N MET A 1 13.12 -20.19 13.59
CA MET A 1 12.97 -19.93 12.14
C MET A 1 11.91 -18.86 11.99
N THR A 2 12.18 -17.80 11.24
CA THR A 2 11.22 -16.72 10.96
C THR A 2 10.85 -16.82 9.48
N ILE A 3 9.56 -16.72 9.16
CA ILE A 3 9.04 -16.73 7.79
C ILE A 3 8.37 -15.38 7.49
N GLU A 4 8.59 -14.86 6.30
CA GLU A 4 7.89 -13.67 5.81
C GLU A 4 6.63 -14.10 5.05
N ILE A 5 5.50 -13.50 5.40
CA ILE A 5 4.20 -13.80 4.79
C ILE A 5 3.57 -12.47 4.35
N VAL A 6 2.86 -12.49 3.23
CA VAL A 6 2.04 -11.35 2.80
C VAL A 6 0.84 -11.24 3.72
N LYS A 7 0.78 -10.16 4.52
CA LYS A 7 -0.35 -9.88 5.42
C LYS A 7 -1.62 -9.56 4.64
N SER A 8 -1.54 -8.68 3.64
CA SER A 8 -2.67 -8.24 2.83
C SER A 8 -2.26 -7.74 1.45
N LYS A 9 -3.24 -7.54 0.57
CA LYS A 9 -3.04 -7.11 -0.83
C LYS A 9 -4.24 -6.31 -1.33
N ILE A 10 -3.98 -5.19 -1.99
CA ILE A 10 -4.95 -4.49 -2.81
C ILE A 10 -4.68 -4.88 -4.28
N HIS A 11 -5.65 -5.53 -4.94
CA HIS A 11 -5.42 -6.13 -6.25
C HIS A 11 -5.99 -5.29 -7.39
N ARG A 12 -5.16 -4.97 -8.39
CA ARG A 12 -5.53 -4.30 -9.66
C ARG A 12 -6.19 -2.92 -9.47
N VAL A 13 -5.64 -2.13 -8.55
CA VAL A 13 -6.02 -0.73 -8.43
C VAL A 13 -5.38 0.12 -9.51
N THR A 14 -6.00 1.25 -9.78
CA THR A 14 -5.51 2.25 -10.73
C THR A 14 -4.80 3.35 -9.96
N ILE A 15 -3.62 3.75 -10.45
CA ILE A 15 -2.93 4.93 -9.95
C ILE A 15 -3.78 6.15 -10.30
N THR A 16 -4.19 6.91 -9.29
CA THR A 16 -4.99 8.13 -9.45
C THR A 16 -4.11 9.37 -9.63
N GLU A 17 -2.94 9.40 -8.99
CA GLU A 17 -2.01 10.52 -9.03
C GLU A 17 -0.55 10.04 -8.92
N ALA A 18 0.38 10.77 -9.53
CA ALA A 18 1.82 10.56 -9.41
C ALA A 18 2.55 11.91 -9.41
N ASP A 19 3.14 12.27 -8.27
CA ASP A 19 3.95 13.49 -8.10
C ASP A 19 5.41 13.11 -7.81
N LEU A 20 6.34 13.65 -8.61
CA LEU A 20 7.77 13.45 -8.46
C LEU A 20 8.32 14.04 -7.14
N ASN A 21 7.65 15.07 -6.59
CA ASN A 21 8.07 15.76 -5.37
C ASN A 21 7.45 15.15 -4.11
N TYR A 22 6.53 14.18 -4.24
CA TYR A 22 5.98 13.44 -3.12
C TYR A 22 6.93 12.29 -2.76
N ILE A 23 7.55 12.37 -1.59
CA ILE A 23 8.68 11.51 -1.22
C ILE A 23 8.30 10.58 -0.06
N GLY A 24 8.69 9.31 -0.19
CA GLY A 24 8.82 8.40 0.94
C GLY A 24 7.58 7.57 1.28
N SER A 25 6.48 7.70 0.54
CA SER A 25 5.24 6.96 0.79
C SER A 25 4.36 6.87 -0.47
N ILE A 26 3.21 6.23 -0.31
CA ILE A 26 2.06 6.34 -1.23
C ILE A 26 0.83 6.68 -0.41
N THR A 27 -0.08 7.46 -0.97
CA THR A 27 -1.40 7.70 -0.39
C THR A 27 -2.35 6.61 -0.85
N ILE A 28 -3.13 6.04 0.07
CA ILE A 28 -4.14 5.02 -0.20
C ILE A 28 -5.46 5.54 0.37
N ASP A 29 -6.56 5.27 -0.33
CA ASP A 29 -7.92 5.56 0.17
C ASP A 29 -8.17 4.82 1.49
N GLU A 30 -8.79 5.49 2.47
CA GLU A 30 -9.08 4.95 3.81
C GLU A 30 -9.93 3.68 3.72
N ASP A 31 -10.92 3.63 2.82
CA ASP A 31 -11.77 2.44 2.63
C ASP A 31 -10.96 1.23 2.13
N LEU A 32 -9.94 1.47 1.29
CA LEU A 32 -9.04 0.42 0.81
C LEU A 32 -8.07 -0.04 1.89
N MET A 33 -7.60 0.88 2.74
CA MET A 33 -6.76 0.56 3.89
C MET A 33 -7.51 -0.33 4.87
N ASP A 34 -8.74 0.04 5.22
CA ASP A 34 -9.61 -0.73 6.11
C ASP A 34 -9.91 -2.12 5.53
N ALA A 35 -10.30 -2.18 4.26
CA ALA A 35 -10.57 -3.45 3.58
C ALA A 35 -9.34 -4.38 3.50
N ALA A 36 -8.14 -3.80 3.39
CA ALA A 36 -6.87 -4.52 3.36
C ALA A 36 -6.20 -4.65 4.74
N ASN A 37 -6.85 -4.19 5.83
CA ASN A 37 -6.28 -4.19 7.18
C ASN A 37 -4.87 -3.57 7.24
N LEU A 38 -4.68 -2.44 6.56
CA LEU A 38 -3.44 -1.66 6.57
C LEU A 38 -3.50 -0.56 7.63
N ILE A 39 -2.36 -0.24 8.22
CA ILE A 39 -2.21 0.91 9.11
C ILE A 39 -1.32 1.98 8.47
N GLU A 40 -1.46 3.23 8.91
CA GLU A 40 -0.56 4.31 8.48
C GLU A 40 0.91 3.96 8.75
N PHE A 41 1.78 4.34 7.82
CA PHE A 41 3.23 4.07 7.85
C PHE A 41 3.61 2.57 7.82
N GLU A 42 2.68 1.67 7.50
CA GLU A 42 2.99 0.26 7.26
C GLU A 42 3.88 0.07 6.02
N LYS A 43 4.85 -0.85 6.12
CA LYS A 43 5.71 -1.19 4.98
C LYS A 43 4.89 -1.86 3.89
N VAL A 44 4.88 -1.27 2.70
CA VAL A 44 4.17 -1.78 1.52
C VAL A 44 5.15 -2.16 0.41
N GLN A 45 4.68 -2.99 -0.52
CA GLN A 45 5.36 -3.31 -1.77
C GLN A 45 4.44 -2.96 -2.93
N VAL A 46 4.92 -2.10 -3.83
CA VAL A 46 4.19 -1.68 -5.04
C VAL A 46 4.79 -2.41 -6.24
N VAL A 47 3.92 -3.02 -7.05
CA VAL A 47 4.28 -3.73 -8.28
C VAL A 47 3.43 -3.18 -9.43
N ASN A 48 4.04 -3.04 -10.61
CA ASN A 48 3.37 -2.66 -11.86
C ASN A 48 3.28 -3.88 -12.78
#